data_AF-A0AAD4MKB7-F1
#
_entry.id   AF-A0AAD4MKB7-F1
#
_cell.length_a   1.000
_cell.length_b   1.000
_cell.length_c   1.000
_cell.angle_alpha   90.00
_cell.angle_beta   90.00
_cell.angle_gamma   90.00
#
_symmetry.space_group_name_H-M   'P 1'
#
loop_
_entity.id
_entity.type
_entity.pdbx_description
1 polymer ?
#
loop_
_entity_poly.entity_id
_entity_poly.type
_entity_poly.pdbx_seq_one_letter_code
_entity_poly.pdbx_strand_id
1 'polypeptide(L)'
;MPICEDLSKWTPRQYPEKKVFEGRYVRIEPLDIAKHGDELYEVSSVPDASERFRYMMEYEPKSRQDFQPWLERAEKSVDPLYFS
;
A
#
# COMPACT_ATOMS: atom_id res chain seq x y z
N MET A 1 -5.25 -20.83 24.69
CA MET A 1 -5.79 -20.68 23.32
C MET A 1 -5.70 -22.03 22.64
N PRO A 2 -6.74 -22.53 21.96
CA PRO A 2 -6.64 -23.80 21.25
C PRO A 2 -5.76 -23.61 20.01
N ILE A 3 -4.80 -24.50 19.81
CA ILE A 3 -3.95 -24.55 18.62
C ILE A 3 -4.75 -25.32 17.56
N CYS A 4 -4.94 -24.73 16.39
CA CYS A 4 -5.59 -25.40 15.26
C CYS A 4 -4.56 -26.30 14.57
N GLU A 5 -4.52 -27.59 14.91
CA GLU A 5 -3.57 -28.55 14.32
C GLU A 5 -4.14 -29.33 13.13
N ASP A 6 -5.47 -29.36 12.95
CA ASP A 6 -6.10 -30.08 11.84
C ASP A 6 -6.29 -29.19 10.60
N LEU A 7 -5.40 -29.36 9.63
CA LEU A 7 -5.43 -28.70 8.32
C LEU A 7 -6.01 -29.57 7.20
N SER A 8 -6.65 -30.71 7.51
CA SER A 8 -7.19 -31.65 6.51
C SER A 8 -8.25 -31.04 5.57
N LYS A 9 -8.86 -29.91 5.96
CA LYS A 9 -9.87 -29.16 5.18
C LYS A 9 -9.39 -27.77 4.77
N TRP A 10 -8.09 -27.50 4.81
CA TRP A 10 -7.54 -26.22 4.40
C TRP A 10 -7.83 -25.92 2.92
N THR A 11 -8.19 -24.67 2.61
CA THR A 11 -8.38 -24.16 1.25
C THR A 11 -7.69 -22.81 1.09
N PRO A 12 -7.35 -22.39 -0.15
CA PRO A 12 -6.91 -21.02 -0.41
C PRO A 12 -7.88 -19.99 0.14
N ARG A 13 -7.34 -18.87 0.62
CA ARG A 13 -8.15 -17.73 1.05
C ARG A 13 -8.47 -16.84 -0.15
N GLN A 14 -9.58 -16.11 -0.05
CA GLN A 14 -9.95 -15.13 -1.05
C GLN A 14 -8.90 -14.03 -1.14
N TYR A 15 -8.70 -13.51 -2.34
CA TYR A 15 -7.87 -12.33 -2.57
C TYR A 15 -8.43 -11.11 -1.85
N PRO A 16 -7.58 -10.14 -1.47
CA PRO A 16 -8.04 -8.87 -0.93
C PRO A 16 -8.90 -8.12 -1.95
N GLU A 17 -10.00 -7.55 -1.49
CA GLU A 17 -10.88 -6.69 -2.30
C GLU A 17 -10.39 -5.23 -2.25
N LYS A 18 -10.41 -4.52 -3.40
CA LYS A 18 -10.21 -3.07 -3.45
C LYS A 18 -11.49 -2.36 -2.96
N LYS A 19 -11.61 -2.18 -1.65
CA LYS A 19 -12.72 -1.46 -1.02
C LYS A 19 -12.25 -0.50 0.06
N VAL A 20 -13.15 0.41 0.42
CA VAL A 20 -12.94 1.33 1.53
C VAL A 20 -13.13 0.60 2.86
N PHE A 21 -12.24 0.85 3.82
CA PHE A 21 -12.41 0.44 5.21
C PHE A 21 -12.58 1.66 6.10
N GLU A 22 -13.70 1.73 6.80
CA GLU A 22 -14.00 2.79 7.77
C GLU A 22 -13.66 2.32 9.18
N GLY A 23 -12.65 2.95 9.78
CA GLY A 23 -12.24 2.71 11.16
C GLY A 23 -12.65 3.85 12.09
N ARG A 24 -12.37 3.66 13.39
CA ARG A 24 -12.62 4.71 14.40
C ARG A 24 -11.72 5.94 14.22
N TYR A 25 -10.48 5.73 13.77
CA TYR A 25 -9.44 6.78 13.69
C TYR A 25 -8.93 7.01 12.27
N VAL A 26 -9.12 6.03 11.38
CA VAL A 26 -8.56 6.05 10.03
C VAL A 26 -9.58 5.49 9.06
N ARG A 27 -9.55 6.02 7.84
CA ARG A 27 -10.22 5.49 6.67
C ARG A 27 -9.15 5.02 5.70
N ILE A 28 -9.27 3.80 5.19
CA ILE A 28 -8.35 3.23 4.20
C ILE A 28 -9.11 3.15 2.88
N GLU A 29 -8.55 3.75 1.83
CA GLU A 29 -9.12 3.74 0.49
C GLU A 29 -8.19 2.97 -0.47
N PRO A 30 -8.74 2.33 -1.52
CA PRO A 30 -7.94 1.99 -2.68
C PRO A 30 -7.23 3.25 -3.19
N LEU A 31 -5.94 3.14 -3.50
CA LEU A 31 -5.18 4.25 -4.07
C LEU A 31 -5.87 4.71 -5.35
N ASP A 32 -6.00 6.02 -5.49
CA ASP A 32 -6.62 6.74 -6.61
C ASP A 32 -5.71 7.95 -6.80
N ILE A 33 -5.07 8.04 -7.95
CA ILE A 33 -4.04 9.04 -8.20
C ILE A 33 -4.64 10.44 -8.28
N ALA A 34 -5.81 10.57 -8.92
CA ALA A 34 -6.49 11.84 -9.08
C ALA A 34 -6.97 12.40 -7.74
N LYS A 35 -7.34 11.50 -6.81
CA LYS A 35 -7.80 11.89 -5.47
C LYS A 35 -6.66 12.06 -4.46
N HIS A 36 -5.66 11.19 -4.47
CA HIS A 36 -4.69 11.07 -3.37
C HIS A 36 -3.27 11.51 -3.74
N GLY A 37 -2.95 11.65 -5.03
CA GLY A 37 -1.56 11.79 -5.49
C GLY A 37 -0.82 13.01 -4.94
N ASP A 38 -1.52 14.14 -4.82
CA ASP A 38 -0.92 15.40 -4.38
C ASP A 38 -0.67 15.40 -2.86
N GLU A 39 -1.69 15.06 -2.06
CA GLU A 39 -1.55 14.94 -0.61
C GLU A 39 -0.54 13.86 -0.22
N LEU A 40 -0.51 12.73 -0.93
CA LEU A 40 0.44 11.66 -0.68
C LEU A 40 1.87 12.10 -1.00
N TYR A 41 2.08 12.92 -2.05
CA TYR A 41 3.38 13.51 -2.32
C TYR A 41 3.83 14.42 -1.17
N GLU A 42 2.97 15.34 -0.71
CA GLU A 42 3.30 16.29 0.35
C GLU A 42 3.78 15.58 1.64
N VAL A 43 3.09 14.52 2.06
CA VAL A 43 3.49 13.76 3.25
C VAL A 43 4.68 12.82 3.01
N SER A 44 4.96 12.49 1.76
CA SER A 44 6.10 11.64 1.35
C SER A 44 7.38 12.45 1.10
N SER A 45 7.28 13.77 0.95
CA SER A 45 8.40 14.70 0.69
C SER A 45 8.72 15.62 1.87
N VAL A 46 8.38 15.21 3.09
CA VAL A 46 8.65 15.96 4.34
C VAL A 46 10.16 16.06 4.63
N PRO A 47 10.63 17.00 5.49
CA PRO A 47 12.06 17.19 5.74
C PRO A 47 12.82 15.95 6.23
N ASP A 48 12.14 15.04 6.94
CA ASP A 48 12.67 13.76 7.43
C ASP A 48 12.37 12.57 6.49
N ALA A 49 11.95 12.82 5.24
CA ALA A 49 11.56 11.76 4.32
C ALA A 49 12.69 10.75 4.07
N SER A 50 13.93 11.20 3.88
CA SER A 50 15.07 10.27 3.71
C SER A 50 15.26 9.33 4.91
N GLU A 51 14.87 9.74 6.11
CA GLU A 51 14.85 8.88 7.29
C GLU A 51 13.71 7.88 7.27
N ARG A 52 12.51 8.31 6.87
CA ARG A 52 11.32 7.45 6.74
C ARG A 52 11.50 6.38 5.66
N PHE A 53 12.15 6.73 4.57
CA PHE A 53 12.38 5.85 3.43
C PHE A 53 13.65 4.99 3.56
N ARG A 54 14.47 5.16 4.62
CA ARG A 54 15.77 4.49 4.82
C ARG A 54 15.75 2.97 4.62
N TYR A 55 14.64 2.32 4.92
CA TYR A 55 14.47 0.85 4.83
C TYR A 55 13.35 0.41 3.86
N MET A 56 12.87 1.32 3.03
CA MET A 56 11.88 1.01 1.99
C MET A 56 12.58 0.60 0.69
N MET A 57 11.84 -0.05 -0.21
CA MET A 57 12.32 -0.35 -1.57
C MET A 57 12.30 0.91 -2.45
N GLU A 58 11.45 1.87 -2.10
CA GLU A 58 11.33 3.19 -2.70
C GLU A 58 12.28 4.21 -2.06
N TYR A 59 12.60 5.26 -2.81
CA TYR A 59 13.27 6.47 -2.32
C TYR A 59 12.28 7.62 -2.20
N GLU A 60 12.61 8.62 -1.38
CA GLU A 60 11.79 9.82 -1.23
C GLU A 60 11.66 10.57 -2.57
N PRO A 61 10.44 11.04 -2.92
CA PRO A 61 10.23 11.76 -4.16
C PRO A 61 10.96 13.10 -4.14
N LYS A 62 11.63 13.43 -5.25
CA LYS A 62 12.38 14.70 -5.41
C LYS A 62 11.51 15.82 -5.97
N SER A 63 10.44 15.47 -6.67
CA SER A 63 9.42 16.39 -7.16
C SER A 63 8.09 15.66 -7.33
N ARG A 64 6.99 16.41 -7.47
CA ARG A 64 5.66 15.83 -7.73
C ARG A 64 5.61 15.06 -9.05
N GLN A 65 6.37 15.54 -10.04
CA GLN A 65 6.49 14.91 -11.35
C GLN A 65 7.23 13.57 -11.25
N ASP A 66 8.33 13.53 -10.49
CA ASP A 66 9.12 12.30 -10.30
C ASP A 66 8.38 11.22 -9.50
N PHE A 67 7.36 11.61 -8.72
CA PHE A 67 6.51 10.69 -7.98
C PHE A 67 5.44 10.01 -8.84
N GLN A 68 5.10 10.62 -9.99
CA GLN A 68 4.00 10.16 -10.85
C GLN A 68 4.17 8.72 -11.36
N PRO A 69 5.35 8.26 -11.83
CA PRO A 69 5.52 6.88 -12.28
C PRO A 69 5.30 5.85 -11.17
N TRP A 70 5.67 6.18 -9.93
CA TRP A 70 5.42 5.31 -8.78
C TRP A 70 3.92 5.21 -8.48
N LEU A 71 3.21 6.34 -8.47
CA LEU A 71 1.76 6.39 -8.24
C LEU A 71 0.99 5.52 -9.25
N GLU A 72 1.35 5.61 -10.54
CA GLU A 72 0.74 4.82 -11.62
C GLU A 72 0.95 3.32 -11.47
N ARG A 73 2.14 2.91 -11.04
CA ARG A 73 2.45 1.51 -10.73
C ARG A 73 1.68 1.04 -9.49
N ALA A 74 1.63 1.86 -8.45
CA ALA A 74 1.01 1.52 -7.17
C ALA A 74 -0.52 1.37 -7.29
N GLU A 75 -1.20 2.29 -7.98
CA GLU A 75 -2.66 2.25 -8.18
C GLU A 75 -3.11 0.99 -8.94
N LYS A 76 -2.37 0.64 -9.99
CA LYS A 76 -2.64 -0.53 -10.84
C LYS A 76 -2.22 -1.85 -10.20
N SER A 77 -1.47 -1.82 -9.11
CA SER A 77 -1.04 -3.03 -8.41
C SER A 77 -2.26 -3.87 -7.99
N VAL A 78 -2.14 -5.18 -8.19
CA VAL A 78 -3.12 -6.19 -7.81
C VAL A 78 -2.50 -7.23 -6.85
N ASP A 79 -1.29 -6.95 -6.36
CA ASP A 79 -0.28 -7.94 -5.98
C ASP A 79 -0.69 -8.92 -4.86
N PRO A 80 -0.61 -10.23 -5.15
CA PRO A 80 -0.20 -11.27 -4.22
C PRO A 80 1.18 -11.85 -4.64
N LEU A 81 2.17 -11.69 -3.74
CA LEU A 81 3.51 -12.30 -3.68
C LEU A 81 3.86 -13.39 -4.73
N TYR A 82 4.88 -13.11 -5.57
CA TYR A 82 5.98 -13.92 -6.14
C TYR A 82 5.90 -15.46 -6.38
N PHE A 83 4.79 -16.17 -6.11
CA PHE A 83 4.69 -17.64 -6.22
C PHE A 83 3.51 -18.13 -7.08
N SER A 84 2.92 -17.27 -7.92
CA SER A 84 1.99 -17.72 -8.98
C SER A 84 2.70 -18.46 -10.10
#